data_AF-A0A1J3J4C2-F1
#
_entry.id   AF-A0A1J3J4C2-F1
#
_cell.length_a   1.000
_cell.length_b   1.000
_cell.length_c   1.000
_cell.angle_alpha   90.00
_cell.angle_beta   90.00
_cell.angle_gamma   90.00
#
_symmetry.space_group_name_H-M   'P 1'
#
loop_
_entity.id
_entity.type
_entity.pdbx_description
1 polymer ?
#
loop_
_entity_poly.entity_id
_entity_poly.type
_entity_poly.pdbx_seq_one_letter_code
_entity_poly.pdbx_strand_id
1 'polypeptide(L)'
;LRAEYNRLVEGLALRGDLSGGDQWLANPALPHDILKEAVPGNIRRAEHFVHVLRRLLQYLGGRLDTENVEKESPVSFVSSLNSQAGIEQKTLKFCYDRLHSLMLTLEITDTDEFLPIQTVCDFATLVGTYARGFSIIIEPYDERMPHIP
;
A
#
# COMPACT_ATOMS: atom_id res chain seq x y z
N LEU A 1 -20.19 -3.91 -4.30
CA LEU A 1 -19.18 -5.00 -4.36
C LEU A 1 -19.10 -5.74 -5.71
N ARG A 2 -20.17 -6.32 -6.30
CA ARG A 2 -20.05 -7.03 -7.60
C ARG A 2 -19.63 -6.13 -8.77
N ALA A 3 -20.14 -4.90 -8.82
CA ALA A 3 -19.75 -3.91 -9.82
C ALA A 3 -18.26 -3.50 -9.69
N GLU A 4 -17.79 -3.28 -8.45
CA GLU A 4 -16.37 -3.03 -8.14
C GLU A 4 -15.49 -4.20 -8.58
N TYR A 5 -15.87 -5.43 -8.26
CA TYR A 5 -15.12 -6.62 -8.68
C TYR A 5 -14.89 -6.66 -10.19
N ASN A 6 -15.92 -6.38 -10.99
CA ASN A 6 -15.78 -6.35 -12.46
C ASN A 6 -14.79 -5.26 -12.91
N ARG A 7 -14.84 -4.07 -12.32
CA ARG A 7 -13.86 -3.00 -12.60
C ARG A 7 -12.42 -3.43 -12.27
N LEU A 8 -12.22 -4.12 -11.14
CA LEU A 8 -10.90 -4.60 -10.72
C LEU A 8 -10.34 -5.68 -11.66
N VAL A 9 -11.21 -6.49 -12.28
CA VAL A 9 -10.82 -7.49 -13.29
C VAL A 9 -10.43 -6.84 -14.61
N GLU A 10 -11.17 -5.81 -15.03
CA GLU A 10 -10.97 -5.11 -16.30
C GLU A 10 -9.76 -4.16 -16.28
N GLY A 11 -9.27 -3.77 -15.09
CA GLY A 11 -8.14 -2.86 -14.90
C GLY A 11 -8.59 -1.45 -14.55
N LEU A 12 -7.91 -0.82 -13.59
CA LEU A 12 -8.37 0.43 -12.97
C LEU A 12 -8.23 1.66 -13.88
N ALA A 13 -7.23 1.72 -14.77
CA ALA A 13 -7.06 2.83 -15.71
C ALA A 13 -8.08 2.85 -16.87
N LEU A 14 -8.69 1.73 -17.25
CA LEU A 14 -9.49 1.63 -18.48
C LEU A 14 -10.84 2.35 -18.41
N ARG A 15 -11.28 2.79 -17.21
CA ARG A 15 -12.58 3.46 -17.02
C ARG A 15 -12.52 4.95 -16.64
N GLY A 16 -11.34 5.57 -16.61
CA GLY A 16 -11.20 7.01 -16.41
C GLY A 16 -11.45 7.52 -14.97
N ASP A 17 -11.56 6.61 -13.99
CA ASP A 17 -11.83 6.96 -12.58
C ASP A 17 -10.63 7.62 -11.89
N LEU A 18 -9.42 7.37 -12.40
CA LEU A 18 -8.17 7.93 -11.87
C LEU A 18 -7.81 9.30 -12.48
N SER A 19 -8.52 9.76 -13.51
CA SER A 19 -8.10 10.92 -14.32
C SER A 19 -8.91 12.21 -14.10
N GLY A 20 -9.87 12.24 -13.17
CA GLY A 20 -10.95 13.24 -13.23
C GLY A 20 -11.09 14.29 -12.12
N GLY A 21 -10.67 14.05 -10.87
CA GLY A 21 -11.21 14.86 -9.75
C GLY A 21 -10.20 15.36 -8.72
N ASP A 22 -9.46 14.45 -8.09
CA ASP A 22 -8.72 14.81 -6.87
C ASP A 22 -7.22 14.70 -7.09
N GLN A 23 -6.62 15.82 -7.51
CA GLN A 23 -5.17 16.01 -7.56
C GLN A 23 -4.51 15.81 -6.18
N TRP A 24 -5.30 15.81 -5.11
CA TRP A 24 -4.91 15.50 -3.73
C TRP A 24 -4.69 13.99 -3.47
N LEU A 25 -5.29 13.12 -4.30
CA LEU A 25 -5.27 11.66 -4.21
C LEU A 25 -4.63 11.04 -5.46
N ALA A 26 -3.57 11.64 -6.00
CA ALA A 26 -2.72 10.96 -6.96
C ALA A 26 -1.49 10.48 -6.20
N ASN A 27 -1.20 9.17 -6.18
CA ASN A 27 0.12 8.71 -5.78
C ASN A 27 1.11 9.19 -6.86
N PRO A 28 1.95 10.20 -6.58
CA PRO A 28 2.75 10.89 -7.60
C PRO A 28 3.90 10.04 -8.13
N ALA A 29 4.04 8.81 -7.62
CA ALA A 29 5.18 7.94 -7.83
C ALA A 29 4.79 6.57 -8.42
N LEU A 30 3.64 6.46 -9.10
CA LEU A 30 3.29 5.23 -9.82
C LEU A 30 3.67 5.32 -11.30
N PRO A 31 4.44 4.34 -11.83
CA PRO A 31 4.59 4.15 -13.27
C PRO A 31 3.22 3.96 -13.94
N HIS A 32 2.97 4.67 -15.04
CA HIS A 32 1.71 4.60 -15.79
C HIS A 32 1.30 3.18 -16.23
N ASP A 33 2.24 2.26 -16.33
CA ASP A 33 2.00 0.88 -16.77
C ASP A 33 1.31 0.02 -15.70
N ILE A 34 1.56 0.28 -14.40
CA ILE A 34 0.89 -0.44 -13.30
C ILE A 34 -0.61 -0.15 -13.30
N LEU A 35 -1.00 1.08 -13.65
CA LEU A 35 -2.39 1.53 -13.67
C LEU A 35 -3.26 0.74 -14.67
N LYS A 36 -2.65 0.15 -15.70
CA LYS A 36 -3.34 -0.58 -16.77
C LYS A 36 -3.50 -2.08 -16.50
N GLU A 37 -2.83 -2.61 -15.49
CA GLU A 37 -2.90 -4.03 -15.16
C GLU A 37 -4.18 -4.39 -14.39
N ALA A 38 -4.66 -5.61 -14.60
CA ALA A 38 -5.75 -6.16 -13.79
C ALA A 38 -5.29 -6.36 -12.34
N VAL A 39 -6.17 -6.03 -11.39
CA VAL A 39 -5.88 -6.18 -9.96
C VAL A 39 -5.69 -7.66 -9.61
N PRO A 40 -4.67 -8.01 -8.80
CA PRO A 40 -4.41 -9.38 -8.38
C PRO A 40 -5.62 -10.05 -7.72
N GLY A 41 -5.87 -11.31 -8.09
CA GLY A 41 -7.07 -12.06 -7.69
C GLY A 41 -7.26 -12.18 -6.18
N ASN A 42 -6.17 -12.30 -5.44
CA ASN A 42 -6.13 -12.41 -3.99
C ASN A 42 -6.63 -11.15 -3.26
N ILE A 43 -6.68 -9.97 -3.90
CA ILE A 43 -7.21 -8.73 -3.30
C ILE A 43 -8.45 -8.17 -3.99
N ARG A 44 -9.05 -8.87 -4.97
CA ARG A 44 -10.25 -8.35 -5.65
C ARG A 44 -11.45 -8.20 -4.72
N ARG A 45 -11.64 -9.16 -3.80
CA ARG A 45 -12.72 -9.07 -2.80
C ARG A 45 -12.30 -8.18 -1.63
N ALA A 46 -13.19 -7.29 -1.20
CA ALA A 46 -12.94 -6.35 -0.12
C ALA A 46 -12.48 -7.05 1.17
N GLU A 47 -13.16 -8.13 1.55
CA GLU A 47 -12.84 -8.96 2.72
C GLU A 47 -11.42 -9.55 2.66
N HIS A 48 -10.93 -9.95 1.48
CA HIS A 48 -9.56 -10.43 1.32
C HIS A 48 -8.55 -9.29 1.40
N PHE A 49 -8.87 -8.13 0.79
CA PHE A 49 -8.01 -6.96 0.84
C PHE A 49 -7.83 -6.45 2.28
N VAL A 50 -8.90 -6.38 3.06
CA VAL A 50 -8.83 -6.02 4.48
C VAL A 50 -7.97 -7.02 5.27
N HIS A 51 -8.04 -8.32 4.97
CA HIS A 51 -7.13 -9.32 5.57
C HIS A 51 -5.66 -9.10 5.18
N VAL A 52 -5.38 -8.66 3.95
CA VAL A 52 -4.02 -8.27 3.55
C VAL A 52 -3.55 -7.06 4.34
N LEU A 53 -4.38 -6.02 4.48
CA LEU A 53 -4.03 -4.82 5.26
C LEU A 53 -3.74 -5.14 6.73
N ARG A 54 -4.54 -6.00 7.36
CA ARG A 54 -4.27 -6.45 8.74
C ARG A 54 -2.92 -7.15 8.88
N ARG A 55 -2.59 -8.07 7.96
CA ARG A 55 -1.28 -8.75 7.95
C ARG A 55 -0.13 -7.77 7.71
N LEU A 56 -0.32 -6.80 6.81
CA LEU A 56 0.67 -5.75 6.54
C LEU A 56 0.92 -4.90 7.79
N LEU A 57 -0.13 -4.43 8.45
CA LEU A 57 -0.03 -3.64 9.69
C LEU A 57 0.66 -4.43 10.80
N GLN A 58 0.31 -5.72 10.97
CA GLN A 58 0.97 -6.58 11.95
C GLN A 58 2.46 -6.75 11.66
N TYR A 59 2.84 -6.96 10.40
CA TYR A 59 4.25 -7.04 10.00
C TYR A 59 4.98 -5.72 10.28
N LEU A 60 4.39 -4.58 9.87
CA LEU A 60 4.98 -3.27 10.11
C LEU A 60 5.14 -2.98 11.59
N GLY A 61 4.13 -3.29 12.42
CA GLY A 61 4.22 -3.15 13.87
C GLY A 61 5.39 -3.93 14.44
N GLY A 62 5.60 -5.18 14.01
CA GLY A 62 6.76 -5.97 14.43
C GLY A 62 8.10 -5.45 13.90
N ARG A 63 8.13 -4.77 12.75
CA ARG A 63 9.36 -4.13 12.21
C ARG A 63 9.71 -2.82 12.91
N LEU A 64 8.71 -2.11 13.40
CA LEU A 64 8.89 -0.85 14.15
C LEU A 64 9.27 -1.11 15.62
N ASP A 65 8.96 -2.29 16.16
CA ASP A 65 9.36 -2.74 17.49
C ASP A 65 10.81 -3.26 17.48
N THR A 66 11.76 -2.35 17.23
CA THR A 66 13.20 -2.63 17.21
C THR A 66 13.94 -1.64 18.10
N GLU A 67 15.07 -2.06 18.67
CA GLU A 67 15.94 -1.18 19.49
C GLU A 67 17.11 -0.60 18.69
N ASN A 68 17.33 -1.09 17.47
CA ASN A 68 18.49 -0.72 16.65
C ASN A 68 18.03 -0.04 15.37
N VAL A 69 18.87 0.86 14.83
CA VAL A 69 18.66 1.40 13.50
C VAL A 69 18.82 0.28 12.48
N GLU A 70 17.79 0.05 11.69
CA GLU A 70 17.79 -0.93 10.61
C GLU A 70 17.83 -0.22 9.26
N LYS A 71 18.68 -0.69 8.35
CA LYS A 71 18.75 -0.21 6.98
C LYS A 71 18.71 -1.37 6.02
N GLU A 72 17.77 -1.33 5.08
CA GLU A 72 17.65 -2.38 4.07
C GLU A 72 17.19 -1.84 2.70
N SER A 73 17.29 -2.71 1.69
CA SER A 73 16.78 -2.42 0.36
C SER A 73 15.28 -2.74 0.26
N PRO A 74 14.52 -2.10 -0.65
CA PRO A 74 13.12 -2.48 -0.92
C PRO A 74 12.97 -3.96 -1.29
N VAL A 75 13.94 -4.55 -2.00
CA VAL A 75 13.91 -5.97 -2.37
C VAL A 75 14.00 -6.87 -1.14
N SER A 76 14.91 -6.55 -0.21
CA SER A 76 15.06 -7.26 1.05
C SER A 76 13.79 -7.18 1.90
N PHE A 77 13.21 -5.99 2.00
CA PHE A 77 11.97 -5.75 2.74
C PHE A 77 10.80 -6.56 2.16
N VAL A 78 10.60 -6.50 0.85
CA VAL A 78 9.53 -7.24 0.15
C VAL A 78 9.73 -8.76 0.30
N SER A 79 10.96 -9.24 0.22
CA SER A 79 11.28 -10.66 0.44
C SER A 79 10.96 -11.11 1.86
N SER A 80 11.32 -10.30 2.86
CA SER A 80 10.99 -10.52 4.27
C SER A 80 9.48 -10.51 4.51
N LEU A 81 8.78 -9.51 3.99
CA LEU A 81 7.32 -9.39 4.09
C LEU A 81 6.59 -10.58 3.46
N ASN A 82 7.04 -11.04 2.30
CA ASN A 82 6.47 -12.23 1.67
C ASN A 82 6.70 -13.48 2.54
N SER A 83 7.90 -13.64 3.08
CA SER A 83 8.26 -14.82 3.89
C SER A 83 7.51 -14.87 5.23
N GLN A 84 7.28 -13.72 5.87
CA GLN A 84 6.69 -13.65 7.21
C GLN A 84 5.17 -13.42 7.21
N ALA A 85 4.66 -12.64 6.24
CA ALA A 85 3.24 -12.27 6.17
C ALA A 85 2.50 -12.88 4.96
N GLY A 86 3.21 -13.51 4.02
CA GLY A 86 2.61 -14.07 2.81
C GLY A 86 1.99 -13.01 1.91
N ILE A 87 2.62 -11.83 1.83
CA ILE A 87 2.17 -10.72 0.97
C ILE A 87 3.18 -10.57 -0.18
N GLU A 88 2.70 -10.87 -1.39
CA GLU A 88 3.51 -10.82 -2.60
C GLU A 88 3.77 -9.38 -3.07
N GLN A 89 4.91 -9.15 -3.70
CA GLN A 89 5.26 -7.85 -4.30
C GLN A 89 4.15 -7.32 -5.23
N LYS A 90 3.54 -8.20 -6.03
CA LYS A 90 2.49 -7.79 -6.95
C LYS A 90 1.29 -7.24 -6.19
N THR A 91 0.96 -7.76 -5.01
CA THR A 91 -0.14 -7.23 -4.19
C THR A 91 0.15 -5.81 -3.71
N LEU A 92 1.38 -5.56 -3.25
CA LEU A 92 1.81 -4.26 -2.73
C LEU A 92 1.66 -3.13 -3.75
N LYS A 93 2.00 -3.39 -5.01
CA LYS A 93 1.88 -2.43 -6.12
C LYS A 93 0.47 -1.87 -6.34
N PHE A 94 -0.57 -2.58 -5.88
CA PHE A 94 -1.97 -2.19 -6.06
C PHE A 94 -2.63 -1.74 -4.75
N CYS A 95 -1.91 -1.67 -3.62
CA CYS A 95 -2.52 -1.32 -2.33
C CYS A 95 -3.19 0.06 -2.38
N TYR A 96 -2.53 1.04 -3.01
CA TYR A 96 -3.08 2.38 -3.22
C TYR A 96 -4.42 2.34 -3.96
N ASP A 97 -4.41 1.88 -5.22
CA ASP A 97 -5.59 1.91 -6.06
C ASP A 97 -6.71 1.02 -5.52
N ARG A 98 -6.35 -0.09 -4.86
CA ARG A 98 -7.32 -0.99 -4.26
C ARG A 98 -8.01 -0.36 -3.07
N LEU A 99 -7.30 0.37 -2.22
CA LEU A 99 -7.89 1.13 -1.11
C LEU A 99 -8.80 2.23 -1.65
N HIS A 100 -8.33 3.00 -2.63
CA HIS A 100 -9.12 4.04 -3.27
C HIS A 100 -10.43 3.49 -3.85
N SER A 101 -10.35 2.40 -4.62
CA SER A 101 -11.53 1.72 -5.19
C SER A 101 -12.51 1.22 -4.12
N LEU A 102 -12.00 0.77 -2.96
CA LEU A 102 -12.82 0.36 -1.84
C LEU A 102 -13.55 1.54 -1.21
N MET A 103 -12.83 2.64 -0.93
CA MET A 103 -13.40 3.84 -0.32
C MET A 103 -14.50 4.44 -1.18
N LEU A 104 -14.28 4.53 -2.50
CA LEU A 104 -15.31 4.95 -3.46
C LEU A 104 -16.52 4.01 -3.46
N THR A 105 -16.28 2.69 -3.42
CA THR A 105 -17.37 1.70 -3.42
C THR A 105 -18.19 1.71 -2.14
N LEU A 106 -17.60 2.15 -1.02
CA LEU A 106 -18.27 2.31 0.27
C LEU A 106 -18.84 3.72 0.49
N GLU A 107 -18.70 4.62 -0.49
CA GLU A 107 -19.18 6.00 -0.42
C GLU A 107 -18.65 6.77 0.81
N ILE A 108 -17.37 6.54 1.15
CA ILE A 108 -16.70 7.25 2.25
C ILE A 108 -16.43 8.68 1.80
N THR A 109 -17.03 9.65 2.50
CA THR A 109 -16.91 11.08 2.18
C THR A 109 -15.91 11.80 3.09
N ASP A 110 -15.82 11.40 4.35
CA ASP A 110 -14.79 11.90 5.28
C ASP A 110 -13.54 11.02 5.18
N THR A 111 -12.53 11.52 4.48
CA THR A 111 -11.28 10.79 4.23
C THR A 111 -10.24 11.02 5.32
N ASP A 112 -10.41 12.03 6.17
CA ASP A 112 -9.39 12.43 7.14
C ASP A 112 -9.15 11.34 8.18
N GLU A 113 -10.21 10.62 8.57
CA GLU A 113 -10.13 9.44 9.45
C GLU A 113 -9.33 8.27 8.84
N PHE A 114 -9.14 8.26 7.51
CA PHE A 114 -8.47 7.19 6.77
C PHE A 114 -7.05 7.54 6.32
N LEU A 115 -6.56 8.75 6.61
CA LEU A 115 -5.19 9.17 6.30
C LEU A 115 -4.11 8.17 6.78
N PRO A 116 -4.20 7.55 7.97
CA PRO A 116 -3.19 6.58 8.41
C PRO A 116 -3.11 5.35 7.51
N ILE A 117 -4.27 4.79 7.11
CA ILE A 117 -4.27 3.59 6.25
C ILE A 117 -3.91 3.93 4.80
N GLN A 118 -4.25 5.13 4.34
CA GLN A 118 -3.77 5.64 3.05
C GLN A 118 -2.24 5.73 3.02
N THR A 119 -1.64 6.29 4.07
CA THR A 119 -0.18 6.37 4.21
C THR A 119 0.49 4.99 4.14
N VAL A 120 -0.09 3.98 4.80
CA VAL A 120 0.41 2.60 4.76
C VAL A 120 0.29 2.01 3.35
N CYS A 121 -0.83 2.26 2.66
CA CYS A 121 -1.02 1.81 1.28
C CYS A 121 -0.09 2.52 0.28
N ASP A 122 0.20 3.80 0.49
CA ASP A 122 1.19 4.54 -0.28
C ASP A 122 2.59 3.97 -0.11
N PHE A 123 3.01 3.77 1.14
CA PHE A 123 4.27 3.12 1.46
C PHE A 123 4.39 1.73 0.81
N ALA A 124 3.37 0.88 0.97
CA ALA A 124 3.33 -0.45 0.35
C ALA A 124 3.48 -0.36 -1.17
N THR A 125 2.78 0.59 -1.80
CA THR A 125 2.82 0.80 -3.24
C THR A 125 4.20 1.24 -3.71
N LEU A 126 4.85 2.18 -3.02
CA LEU A 126 6.21 2.64 -3.31
C LEU A 126 7.21 1.48 -3.23
N VAL A 127 7.19 0.72 -2.13
CA VAL A 127 8.11 -0.39 -1.89
C VAL A 127 7.87 -1.55 -2.87
N GLY A 128 6.62 -1.83 -3.21
CA GLY A 128 6.26 -2.82 -4.22
C GLY A 128 6.71 -2.42 -5.63
N THR A 129 6.73 -1.12 -5.93
CA THR A 129 7.04 -0.56 -7.25
C THR A 129 8.53 -0.39 -7.49
N TYR A 130 9.24 0.25 -6.55
CA TYR A 130 10.62 0.67 -6.75
C TYR A 130 11.60 -0.29 -6.08
N ALA A 131 12.04 -1.29 -6.83
CA ALA A 131 13.04 -2.25 -6.36
C ALA A 131 14.47 -1.67 -6.25
N ARG A 132 14.76 -0.53 -6.90
CA ARG A 132 16.10 0.06 -6.98
C ARG A 132 16.05 1.56 -6.78
N GLY A 133 17.15 2.14 -6.30
CA GLY A 133 17.29 3.59 -6.11
C GLY A 133 16.78 4.13 -4.77
N PHE A 134 16.25 3.25 -3.91
CA PHE A 134 15.72 3.60 -2.60
C PHE A 134 16.31 2.69 -1.51
N SER A 135 16.24 3.17 -0.27
CA SER A 135 16.58 2.44 0.95
C SER A 135 15.45 2.65 1.95
N ILE A 136 15.14 1.63 2.73
CA ILE A 136 14.25 1.73 3.89
C ILE A 136 15.14 1.82 5.12
N ILE A 137 14.85 2.81 5.97
CA ILE A 137 15.56 3.04 7.23
C ILE A 137 14.50 3.07 8.32
N ILE A 138 14.69 2.26 9.35
CA ILE A 138 13.83 2.21 10.54
C ILE A 138 14.67 2.70 11.71
N GLU A 139 14.23 3.77 12.34
CA GLU A 139 14.90 4.39 13.48
C GLU A 139 14.02 4.18 14.72
N PRO A 140 14.56 3.62 15.81
CA PRO A 140 13.79 3.29 17.02
C PRO A 140 13.44 4.52 17.87
N TYR A 141 14.21 5.60 17.72
CA TYR A 141 13.98 6.88 18.37
C TYR A 141 14.52 8.00 17.47
N ASP A 142 13.98 9.21 17.63
CA ASP A 142 14.55 10.39 16.98
C ASP A 142 15.83 10.79 17.73
N GLU A 143 16.98 10.87 17.03
CA GLU A 143 18.26 11.31 17.60
C GLU A 143 18.18 12.70 18.25
N ARG A 144 17.21 13.54 17.83
CA ARG A 144 16.96 14.87 18.40
C ARG A 144 16.19 14.81 19.72
N MET A 145 15.60 13.67 20.06
CA MET A 145 14.83 13.42 21.28
C MET A 145 15.23 12.09 21.95
N PRO A 146 16.51 11.91 22.35
CA PRO A 146 17.05 10.63 22.82
C PRO A 146 16.47 10.10 24.15
N HIS A 147 15.56 10.86 24.79
CA HIS A 147 14.95 10.51 26.08
C HIS A 147 13.41 10.37 26.00
N ILE A 148 12.82 10.49 24.82
CA ILE A 148 11.39 10.27 24.61
C ILE A 148 11.25 8.90 23.93
N PRO A 149 10.63 7.91 24.62
CA PRO A 149 10.37 6.60 24.04
C PRO A 149 9.32 6.65 22.94
#